data_AF-A0A839LJY8-F1
#
_entry.id   AF-A0A839LJY8-F1
#
_cell.length_a   1.000
_cell.length_b   1.000
_cell.length_c   1.000
_cell.angle_alpha   90.00
_cell.angle_beta   90.00
_cell.angle_gamma   90.00
#
_symmetry.space_group_name_H-M   'P 1'
#
loop_
_entity.id
_entity.type
_entity.pdbx_description
1 polymer ?
#
loop_
_entity_poly.entity_id
_entity_poly.type
_entity_poly.pdbx_seq_one_letter_code
_entity_poly.pdbx_strand_id
1 'polypeptide(L)'
;MMERLLERLELLGRMLQPRACARPLEILQSDEWRLVIQGGHSQLCFDRRRQAVTNAGRVVVAFESIVQVVVRHHRGSDDAPERWSVALQVNGWFADISVGSSADDVDASIAAARIATHVGRPVKAG
;
A
#
# COMPACT_ATOMS: atom_id res chain seq x y z
N MET A 1 30.62 15.84 5.35
CA MET A 1 30.58 14.53 4.63
C MET A 1 29.28 13.75 4.89
N MET A 2 28.54 14.02 5.97
CA MET A 2 27.24 13.38 6.29
C MET A 2 26.05 13.90 5.45
N GLU A 3 26.11 15.14 4.95
CA GLU A 3 24.97 15.81 4.29
C GLU A 3 24.58 15.19 2.93
N ARG A 4 25.54 14.64 2.19
CA ARG A 4 25.29 14.01 0.87
C ARG A 4 24.57 12.66 0.95
N LEU A 5 24.54 12.03 2.13
CA LEU A 5 23.86 10.76 2.38
C LEU A 5 22.37 10.98 2.68
N LEU A 6 22.04 12.06 3.37
CA LEU A 6 20.66 12.47 3.64
C LEU A 6 19.96 12.93 2.35
N GLU A 7 20.62 13.75 1.52
CA GLU A 7 20.07 14.16 0.22
C GLU A 7 19.81 12.96 -0.73
N ARG A 8 20.69 11.95 -0.71
CA ARG A 8 20.49 10.72 -1.52
C ARG A 8 19.36 9.83 -0.99
N LEU A 9 19.14 9.80 0.32
CA LEU A 9 18.00 9.09 0.92
C LEU A 9 16.68 9.81 0.66
N GLU A 10 16.66 11.14 0.68
CA GLU A 10 15.48 11.93 0.30
C GLU A 10 15.15 11.78 -1.19
N LEU A 11 16.17 11.71 -2.06
CA LEU A 11 16.00 11.42 -3.49
C LEU A 11 15.42 10.01 -3.74
N LEU A 12 15.83 9.01 -2.96
CA LEU A 12 15.23 7.67 -3.01
C LEU A 12 13.79 7.67 -2.47
N GLY A 13 13.51 8.44 -1.41
CA GLY A 13 12.15 8.66 -0.89
C GLY A 13 11.23 9.32 -1.92
N ARG A 14 11.74 10.26 -2.72
CA ARG A 14 11.01 10.88 -3.85
C ARG A 14 10.86 9.94 -5.05
N MET A 15 11.82 9.06 -5.33
CA MET A 15 11.68 8.03 -6.37
C MET A 15 10.65 6.94 -6.00
N LEU A 16 10.40 6.73 -4.71
CA LEU A 16 9.32 5.86 -4.21
C LEU A 16 7.96 6.56 -4.16
N GLN A 17 7.86 7.84 -4.52
CA GLN A 17 6.55 8.48 -4.70
C GLN A 17 5.95 7.98 -6.02
N PRO A 18 4.76 7.33 -6.01
CA PRO A 18 4.09 6.99 -7.24
C PRO A 18 3.77 8.29 -7.96
N ARG A 19 4.47 8.54 -9.07
CA ARG A 19 4.20 9.67 -9.96
C ARG A 19 2.74 9.63 -10.39
N ALA A 20 2.11 10.78 -10.33
CA ALA A 20 0.74 11.04 -10.73
C ALA A 20 0.47 10.52 -12.15
N CYS A 21 -0.12 9.33 -12.23
CA CYS A 21 -0.87 8.71 -13.33
C CYS A 21 -1.43 7.35 -12.83
N ALA A 22 -1.75 7.26 -11.54
CA ALA A 22 -2.11 6.01 -10.91
C ALA A 22 -3.60 5.75 -11.16
N ARG A 23 -3.91 4.67 -11.89
CA ARG A 23 -5.25 4.08 -11.89
C ARG A 23 -5.78 4.01 -10.44
N PRO A 24 -7.08 4.31 -10.23
CA PRO A 24 -7.67 4.32 -8.91
C PRO A 24 -7.44 2.99 -8.21
N LEU A 25 -7.37 3.05 -6.89
CA LEU A 25 -7.26 1.87 -6.07
C LEU A 25 -8.57 1.08 -6.20
N GLU A 26 -8.51 -0.08 -6.84
CA GLU A 26 -9.69 -0.84 -7.25
C GLU A 26 -9.63 -2.28 -6.75
N ILE A 27 -10.76 -2.79 -6.26
CA ILE A 27 -10.91 -4.19 -5.87
C ILE A 27 -11.38 -4.98 -7.10
N LEU A 28 -10.46 -5.74 -7.71
CA LEU A 28 -10.77 -6.55 -8.90
C LEU A 28 -11.47 -7.87 -8.56
N GLN A 29 -11.18 -8.43 -7.38
CA GLN A 29 -11.78 -9.67 -6.89
C GLN A 29 -11.85 -9.62 -5.37
N SER A 30 -12.95 -10.08 -4.79
CA SER A 30 -13.10 -10.22 -3.34
C SER A 30 -13.99 -11.43 -3.04
N ASP A 31 -13.37 -12.53 -2.64
CA ASP A 31 -14.05 -13.69 -2.08
C ASP A 31 -13.47 -14.03 -0.70
N GLU A 32 -13.84 -15.18 -0.13
CA GLU A 32 -13.38 -15.61 1.19
C GLU A 32 -11.87 -15.90 1.24
N TRP A 33 -11.30 -16.36 0.11
CA TRP A 33 -9.94 -16.88 0.02
C TRP A 33 -8.98 -15.91 -0.63
N ARG A 34 -9.50 -15.03 -1.48
CA ARG A 34 -8.70 -14.16 -2.33
C ARG A 34 -9.30 -12.77 -2.42
N LEU A 35 -8.45 -11.79 -2.15
CA LEU A 35 -8.69 -10.38 -2.44
C LEU A 35 -7.62 -9.92 -3.44
N VAL A 36 -8.05 -9.34 -4.56
CA VAL A 36 -7.16 -8.79 -5.58
C VAL A 36 -7.40 -7.30 -5.68
N ILE A 37 -6.34 -6.53 -5.48
CA ILE A 37 -6.37 -5.07 -5.54
C ILE A 37 -5.44 -4.60 -6.65
N GLN A 38 -5.96 -3.73 -7.51
CA GLN A 38 -5.18 -2.95 -8.45
C GLN A 38 -4.85 -1.61 -7.81
N GLY A 39 -3.57 -1.26 -7.77
CA GLY A 39 -3.11 0.06 -7.36
C GLY A 39 -2.05 0.57 -8.33
N GLY A 40 -2.37 1.64 -9.07
CA GLY A 40 -1.49 2.14 -10.13
C GLY A 40 -1.16 1.05 -11.16
N HIS A 41 0.12 0.67 -11.25
CA HIS A 41 0.62 -0.36 -12.17
C HIS A 41 0.82 -1.74 -11.54
N SER A 42 0.55 -1.90 -10.24
CA SER A 42 0.71 -3.17 -9.52
C SER A 42 -0.63 -3.80 -9.18
N GLN A 43 -0.67 -5.12 -9.25
CA GLN A 43 -1.80 -5.93 -8.78
C GLN A 43 -1.31 -6.79 -7.62
N LEU A 44 -1.89 -6.58 -6.44
CA LEU A 44 -1.61 -7.38 -5.26
C LEU A 44 -2.74 -8.37 -5.02
N CYS A 45 -2.39 -9.62 -4.80
CA CYS A 45 -3.31 -10.70 -4.48
C CYS A 45 -3.04 -11.18 -3.05
N PHE A 46 -4.01 -10.98 -2.18
CA PHE A 46 -4.02 -11.44 -0.79
C PHE A 46 -4.67 -12.82 -0.77
N ASP A 47 -3.87 -13.86 -0.63
CA ASP A 47 -4.32 -15.25 -0.70
C ASP A 47 -4.30 -15.88 0.70
N ARG A 48 -5.49 -16.13 1.26
CA ARG A 48 -5.66 -16.72 2.60
C ARG A 48 -5.28 -18.19 2.64
N ARG A 49 -5.32 -18.92 1.53
CA ARG A 49 -4.89 -20.34 1.52
C ARG A 49 -3.38 -20.41 1.64
N ARG A 50 -2.66 -19.47 1.01
CA ARG A 50 -1.20 -19.35 1.09
C ARG A 50 -0.72 -18.51 2.28
N GLN A 51 -1.63 -17.83 2.99
CA GLN A 51 -1.31 -16.86 4.05
C GLN A 51 -0.26 -15.83 3.60
N ALA A 52 -0.40 -15.33 2.36
CA ALA A 52 0.60 -14.46 1.75
C ALA A 52 0.01 -13.46 0.77
N VAL A 53 0.70 -12.33 0.64
CA VAL A 53 0.48 -11.35 -0.43
C VAL A 53 1.38 -11.71 -1.59
N THR A 54 0.81 -11.74 -2.79
CA THR A 54 1.53 -12.03 -4.03
C THR A 54 1.37 -10.91 -5.05
N ASN A 55 2.37 -10.74 -5.91
CA ASN A 55 2.33 -9.86 -7.07
C ASN A 55 2.84 -10.65 -8.27
N ALA A 56 2.06 -10.68 -9.35
CA ALA A 56 2.36 -11.49 -10.53
C ALA A 56 2.73 -12.96 -10.19
N GLY A 57 2.04 -13.55 -9.21
CA GLY A 57 2.25 -14.93 -8.74
C GLY A 57 3.45 -15.14 -7.80
N ARG A 58 4.29 -14.14 -7.57
CA ARG A 58 5.42 -14.21 -6.63
C ARG A 58 5.00 -13.74 -5.25
N VAL A 59 5.45 -14.43 -4.20
CA VAL A 59 5.23 -14.00 -2.81
C VAL A 59 6.02 -12.72 -2.56
N VAL A 60 5.32 -11.69 -2.09
CA VAL A 60 5.90 -10.41 -1.69
C VAL A 60 6.13 -10.40 -0.18
N VAL A 61 5.13 -10.84 0.59
CA VAL A 61 5.18 -10.88 2.05
C VAL A 61 4.19 -11.91 2.60
N ALA A 62 4.54 -12.57 3.70
CA ALA A 62 3.64 -13.45 4.45
C ALA A 62 2.71 -12.62 5.36
N PHE A 63 1.50 -13.11 5.61
CA PHE A 63 0.53 -12.42 6.48
C PHE A 63 1.04 -12.25 7.90
N GLU A 64 1.80 -13.22 8.40
CA GLU A 64 2.41 -13.15 9.73
C GLU A 64 3.36 -11.96 9.88
N SER A 65 4.04 -11.56 8.80
CA SER A 65 4.98 -10.45 8.79
C SER A 65 4.29 -9.09 8.71
N ILE A 66 3.02 -9.04 8.28
CA ILE A 66 2.24 -7.80 8.22
C ILE A 66 1.81 -7.44 9.64
N VAL A 67 2.14 -6.23 10.08
CA VAL A 67 1.77 -5.71 11.41
C VAL A 67 0.40 -5.06 11.34
N GLN A 68 0.19 -4.18 10.36
CA GLN A 68 -1.04 -3.42 10.18
C GLN A 68 -1.17 -2.90 8.76
N VAL A 69 -2.40 -2.54 8.40
CA VAL A 69 -2.72 -1.81 7.16
C VAL A 69 -2.73 -0.32 7.50
N VAL A 70 -1.97 0.48 6.77
CA VAL A 70 -1.83 1.91 7.03
C VAL A 70 -2.58 2.70 5.96
N VAL A 71 -3.43 3.63 6.38
CA VAL A 71 -4.01 4.66 5.52
C VAL A 71 -3.37 5.99 5.87
N ARG A 72 -2.75 6.64 4.88
CA ARG A 72 -2.16 7.97 5.05
C ARG A 72 -2.86 8.99 4.21
N HIS A 73 -3.14 10.14 4.79
CA HIS A 73 -3.61 11.31 4.06
C HIS A 73 -2.41 12.18 3.66
N HIS A 74 -2.26 12.40 2.36
CA HIS A 74 -1.33 13.37 1.79
C HIS A 74 -2.11 14.62 1.41
N ARG A 75 -1.96 15.69 2.20
CA ARG A 75 -2.56 16.98 1.88
C ARG A 75 -2.05 17.44 0.52
N GLY A 76 -2.97 17.95 -0.29
CA GLY A 76 -2.61 18.55 -1.56
C GLY A 76 -1.73 19.79 -1.39
N SER A 77 -0.94 20.08 -2.41
CA SER A 77 -0.22 21.32 -2.63
C SER A 77 -0.50 21.82 -4.06
N ASP A 78 -0.01 23.00 -4.42
CA ASP A 78 -0.19 23.56 -5.77
C ASP A 78 0.28 22.60 -6.89
N ASP A 79 1.29 21.77 -6.60
CA ASP A 79 1.88 20.81 -7.54
C ASP A 79 1.34 19.37 -7.43
N ALA A 80 0.51 19.06 -6.41
CA ALA A 80 0.05 17.70 -6.17
C ALA A 80 -1.36 17.68 -5.54
N PRO A 81 -2.33 16.98 -6.15
CA PRO A 81 -3.66 16.88 -5.57
C PRO A 81 -3.65 16.12 -4.24
N GLU A 82 -4.64 16.42 -3.40
CA GLU A 82 -4.93 15.67 -2.18
C GLU A 82 -5.17 14.19 -2.51
N ARG A 83 -4.63 13.29 -1.68
CA ARG A 83 -4.76 11.85 -1.91
C ARG A 83 -4.60 11.04 -0.63
N TRP A 84 -5.18 9.85 -0.65
CA TRP A 84 -5.07 8.84 0.39
C TRP A 84 -4.28 7.65 -0.13
N SER A 85 -3.26 7.21 0.60
CA SER A 85 -2.47 6.02 0.24
C SER A 85 -2.74 4.88 1.21
N VAL A 86 -2.85 3.66 0.67
CA VAL A 86 -2.95 2.42 1.44
C VAL A 86 -1.64 1.65 1.32
N ALA A 87 -1.09 1.22 2.45
CA ALA A 87 0.16 0.47 2.50
C ALA A 87 0.12 -0.62 3.59
N LEU A 88 1.00 -1.61 3.48
CA LEU A 88 1.19 -2.66 4.48
C LEU A 88 2.45 -2.35 5.27
N GLN A 89 2.32 -2.19 6.59
CA GLN A 89 3.49 -2.16 7.44
C GLN A 89 3.96 -3.58 7.72
N VAL A 90 5.24 -3.83 7.50
CA VAL A 90 5.84 -5.16 7.64
C VAL A 90 6.90 -5.13 8.74
N ASN A 91 6.86 -6.12 9.63
CA ASN A 91 7.82 -6.22 10.73
C ASN A 91 9.24 -6.44 10.22
N GLY A 92 10.21 -5.73 10.80
CA GLY A 92 11.61 -5.80 10.41
C GLY A 92 11.96 -5.12 9.09
N TRP A 93 11.00 -4.43 8.44
CA TRP A 93 11.24 -3.69 7.21
C TRP A 93 11.20 -2.19 7.48
N PHE A 94 12.15 -1.45 6.90
CA PHE A 94 12.25 0.01 7.04
C PHE A 94 11.22 0.77 6.19
N ALA A 95 10.59 0.10 5.23
CA ALA A 95 9.63 0.69 4.32
C ALA A 95 8.37 -0.18 4.23
N ASP A 96 7.23 0.49 4.07
CA ASP A 96 5.95 -0.17 3.85
C ASP A 96 5.83 -0.68 2.42
N ILE A 97 5.03 -1.72 2.24
CA ILE A 97 4.62 -2.18 0.91
C ILE A 97 3.45 -1.33 0.45
N SER A 98 3.66 -0.50 -0.57
CA SER A 98 2.59 0.27 -1.18
C SER A 98 1.56 -0.66 -1.84
N VAL A 99 0.28 -0.47 -1.49
CA VAL A 99 -0.84 -1.13 -2.18
C VAL A 99 -1.35 -0.23 -3.31
N GLY A 100 -1.48 1.07 -3.03
CA GLY A 100 -1.86 2.08 -4.01
C GLY A 100 -2.38 3.36 -3.35
N SER A 101 -3.00 4.22 -4.14
CA SER A 101 -3.59 5.48 -3.67
C SER A 101 -4.90 5.79 -4.37
N SER A 102 -5.79 6.49 -3.68
CA SER A 102 -7.02 7.05 -4.21
C SER A 102 -7.08 8.56 -3.94
N ALA A 103 -7.83 9.29 -4.76
CA ALA A 103 -8.23 10.67 -4.47
C ALA A 103 -9.49 10.73 -3.59
N ASP A 104 -10.10 9.58 -3.29
CA ASP A 104 -11.28 9.43 -2.45
C ASP A 104 -10.90 8.70 -1.16
N ASP A 105 -11.24 9.29 -0.01
CA ASP A 105 -10.97 8.74 1.31
C ASP A 105 -11.81 7.49 1.61
N VAL A 106 -13.02 7.42 1.05
CA VAL A 106 -13.94 6.29 1.17
C VAL A 106 -13.35 5.08 0.47
N ASP A 107 -12.86 5.22 -0.77
CA ASP A 107 -12.25 4.12 -1.51
C ASP A 107 -11.01 3.56 -0.79
N ALA A 108 -10.14 4.46 -0.32
CA ALA A 108 -8.95 4.06 0.43
C ALA A 108 -9.33 3.33 1.73
N SER A 109 -10.37 3.81 2.43
CA SER A 109 -10.86 3.21 3.68
C SER A 109 -11.52 1.84 3.45
N ILE A 110 -12.34 1.69 2.41
CA ILE A 110 -12.97 0.42 2.03
C ILE A 110 -11.91 -0.62 1.72
N ALA A 111 -10.91 -0.25 0.90
CA ALA A 111 -9.85 -1.18 0.56
C ALA A 111 -9.00 -1.56 1.76
N ALA A 112 -8.61 -0.60 2.60
CA ALA A 112 -7.86 -0.87 3.81
C ALA A 112 -8.62 -1.84 4.75
N ALA A 113 -9.93 -1.63 4.93
CA ALA A 113 -10.78 -2.51 5.73
C ALA A 113 -10.89 -3.92 5.14
N ARG A 114 -11.01 -4.05 3.81
CA ARG A 114 -11.05 -5.34 3.11
C ARG A 114 -9.73 -6.10 3.24
N ILE A 115 -8.60 -5.41 3.10
CA ILE A 115 -7.27 -5.97 3.31
C ILE A 115 -7.11 -6.44 4.76
N ALA A 116 -7.42 -5.57 5.72
CA ALA A 116 -7.34 -5.86 7.15
C ALA A 116 -8.13 -7.12 7.52
N THR A 117 -9.34 -7.25 6.97
CA THR A 117 -10.19 -8.44 7.14
C THR A 117 -9.55 -9.70 6.56
N HIS A 118 -8.95 -9.60 5.37
CA HIS A 118 -8.29 -10.73 4.71
C HIS A 118 -7.05 -11.21 5.46
N VAL A 119 -6.21 -10.27 5.89
CA VAL A 119 -4.92 -10.55 6.53
C VAL A 119 -5.07 -10.79 8.04
N GLY A 120 -6.18 -10.37 8.64
CA GLY A 120 -6.40 -10.49 10.09
C GLY A 120 -5.55 -9.50 10.90
N ARG A 121 -5.33 -8.30 10.36
CA ARG A 121 -4.49 -7.25 10.96
C ARG A 121 -5.26 -5.94 11.06
N PRO A 122 -4.98 -5.08 12.07
CA PRO A 122 -5.72 -3.84 12.25
C PRO A 122 -5.42 -2.82 11.14
N VAL A 123 -6.33 -1.87 10.97
CA VAL A 123 -6.10 -0.65 10.21
C VAL A 123 -5.59 0.44 11.15
N LYS A 124 -4.59 1.21 10.74
CA LYS A 124 -4.09 2.38 11.43
C LYS A 124 -4.10 3.60 10.52
N ALA A 125 -4.63 4.71 11.01
CA ALA A 125 -4.42 6.02 10.41
C ALA A 125 -2.98 6.47 10.69
N GLY A 126 -2.26 6.84 9.62
CA GLY A 126 -0.84 7.23 9.68
C GLY A 126 -0.57 8.58 9.04
#